data_AF-Q46292-F1
#
_entry.id   AF-Q46292-F1
#
_cell.length_a   1.000
_cell.length_b   1.000
_cell.length_c   1.000
_cell.angle_alpha   90.00
_cell.angle_beta   90.00
_cell.angle_gamma   90.00
#
_symmetry.space_group_name_H-M   'P 1'
#
loop_
_entity.id
_entity.type
_entity.pdbx_description
1 polymer ?
#
loop_
_entity_poly.entity_id
_entity_poly.type
_entity_poly.pdbx_seq_one_letter_code
_entity_poly.pdbx_strand_id
1 'polypeptide(L)'
;MNVKSIANQMSVAPRKTRLVADLIRGKHVREAQAILMFTPKAASPIVSKLLKSAVANAVHNFSLKEEELYVKEIFVNEGLRLTRLLPRAKG
;
A
#
# COMPACT_ATOMS: atom_id res chain seq x y z
N MET A 1 14.51 13.83 4.78
CA MET A 1 13.14 14.38 4.65
C MET A 1 12.15 13.23 4.54
N ASN A 2 11.03 13.24 5.27
CA ASN A 2 10.02 12.17 5.14
C ASN A 2 8.84 12.67 4.30
N VAL A 3 8.46 11.92 3.29
CA VAL A 3 7.29 12.19 2.44
C VAL A 3 6.26 11.10 2.67
N LYS A 4 4.98 11.47 2.80
CA LYS A 4 3.89 10.54 3.04
C LYS A 4 2.83 10.61 1.95
N SER A 5 2.19 9.48 1.70
CA SER A 5 1.01 9.36 0.84
C SER A 5 0.01 8.42 1.51
N ILE A 6 -1.27 8.73 1.43
CA ILE A 6 -2.33 7.98 2.10
C ILE A 6 -3.39 7.59 1.08
N ALA A 7 -3.79 6.32 1.05
CA ALA A 7 -4.95 5.85 0.30
C ALA A 7 -6.07 5.48 1.26
N ASN A 8 -7.15 6.26 1.25
CA ASN A 8 -8.30 6.05 2.13
C ASN A 8 -9.38 5.20 1.45
N GLN A 9 -10.17 4.48 2.27
CA GLN A 9 -11.38 3.76 1.85
C GLN A 9 -11.15 2.68 0.76
N MET A 10 -10.06 1.92 0.87
CA MET A 10 -9.81 0.79 -0.02
C MET A 10 -10.72 -0.41 0.33
N SER A 11 -11.39 -0.99 -0.68
CA SER A 11 -12.28 -2.16 -0.52
C SER A 11 -11.54 -3.49 -0.36
N VAL A 12 -10.46 -3.52 0.42
CA VAL A 12 -9.66 -4.72 0.71
C VAL A 12 -9.50 -4.85 2.22
N ALA A 13 -9.67 -6.07 2.73
CA ALA A 13 -9.53 -6.35 4.15
C ALA A 13 -8.10 -6.00 4.64
N PRO A 14 -7.95 -5.26 5.76
CA PRO A 14 -6.65 -4.82 6.28
C PRO A 14 -5.63 -5.94 6.41
N ARG A 15 -6.05 -7.12 6.89
CA ARG A 15 -5.18 -8.30 7.04
C ARG A 15 -4.53 -8.74 5.72
N LYS A 16 -5.26 -8.67 4.60
CA LYS A 16 -4.72 -9.06 3.28
C LYS A 16 -3.70 -8.05 2.77
N THR A 17 -3.93 -6.77 3.05
CA THR A 17 -3.03 -5.69 2.65
C THR A 17 -1.76 -5.65 3.51
N ARG A 18 -1.87 -5.93 4.82
CA ARG A 18 -0.71 -6.01 5.74
C ARG A 18 0.36 -6.98 5.25
N LEU A 19 -0.05 -8.17 4.80
CA LEU A 19 0.87 -9.17 4.23
C LEU A 19 1.73 -8.63 3.09
N VAL A 20 1.17 -7.76 2.25
CA VAL A 20 1.91 -7.14 1.13
C VAL A 20 2.74 -5.96 1.61
N ALA A 21 2.22 -5.15 2.53
CA ALA A 21 2.94 -4.03 3.12
C ALA A 21 4.20 -4.48 3.89
N ASP A 22 4.13 -5.62 4.56
CA ASP A 22 5.26 -6.19 5.31
C ASP A 22 6.42 -6.58 4.41
N LEU A 23 6.17 -6.97 3.14
CA LEU A 23 7.22 -7.36 2.19
C LEU A 23 8.11 -6.19 1.75
N ILE A 24 7.56 -4.97 1.72
CA ILE A 24 8.26 -3.78 1.21
C ILE A 24 8.76 -2.85 2.32
N ARG A 25 8.49 -3.17 3.59
CA ARG A 25 8.92 -2.36 4.72
C ARG A 25 10.45 -2.33 4.78
N GLY A 26 11.04 -1.14 4.83
CA GLY A 26 12.49 -0.95 4.91
C GLY A 26 13.24 -1.22 3.60
N LYS A 27 12.56 -1.52 2.49
CA LYS A 27 13.19 -1.77 1.19
C LYS A 27 13.41 -0.49 0.40
N HIS A 28 14.39 -0.51 -0.51
CA HIS A 28 14.58 0.57 -1.48
C HIS A 28 13.39 0.61 -2.45
N VAL A 29 13.07 1.80 -2.97
CA VAL A 29 11.90 2.00 -3.85
C VAL A 29 11.94 1.07 -5.07
N ARG A 30 13.09 0.91 -5.72
CA ARG A 30 13.25 0.04 -6.90
C ARG A 30 13.01 -1.43 -6.58
N GLU A 31 13.52 -1.90 -5.44
CA GLU A 31 13.30 -3.26 -4.95
C GLU A 31 11.83 -3.47 -4.58
N ALA A 32 11.22 -2.52 -3.88
CA ALA A 32 9.81 -2.56 -3.51
C ALA A 32 8.89 -2.61 -4.74
N GLN A 33 9.18 -1.83 -5.78
CA GLN A 33 8.42 -1.88 -7.05
C GLN A 33 8.50 -3.26 -7.70
N ALA A 34 9.69 -3.87 -7.74
CA ALA A 34 9.87 -5.22 -8.29
C ALA A 34 9.10 -6.27 -7.49
N ILE A 35 9.22 -6.25 -6.15
CA ILE A 35 8.49 -7.16 -5.26
C ILE A 35 6.99 -7.06 -5.51
N LEU A 36 6.44 -5.84 -5.56
CA LEU A 36 5.00 -5.62 -5.77
C LEU A 36 4.54 -6.08 -7.16
N MET A 37 5.38 -5.98 -8.18
CA MET A 37 5.05 -6.40 -9.55
C MET A 37 4.88 -7.92 -9.67
N PHE A 38 5.70 -8.69 -8.95
CA PHE A 38 5.69 -10.16 -9.01
C PHE A 38 4.90 -10.83 -7.89
N THR A 39 4.39 -10.08 -6.91
CA THR A 39 3.59 -10.65 -5.81
C THR A 39 2.14 -10.90 -6.25
N PRO A 40 1.67 -12.16 -6.32
CA PRO A 40 0.34 -12.51 -6.82
C PRO A 40 -0.73 -12.33 -5.72
N LYS A 41 -0.98 -11.08 -5.31
CA LYS A 41 -2.02 -10.71 -4.33
C LYS A 41 -2.84 -9.55 -4.86
N ALA A 42 -4.15 -9.57 -4.58
CA ALA A 42 -5.06 -8.50 -4.97
C ALA A 42 -4.71 -7.13 -4.35
N ALA A 43 -3.98 -7.12 -3.23
CA ALA A 43 -3.51 -5.89 -2.59
C ALA A 43 -2.29 -5.27 -3.29
N SER A 44 -1.50 -6.04 -4.06
CA SER A 44 -0.29 -5.57 -4.75
C SER A 44 -0.52 -4.36 -5.67
N PRO A 45 -1.53 -4.35 -6.59
CA PRO A 45 -1.75 -3.19 -7.45
C PRO A 45 -2.12 -1.92 -6.69
N ILE A 46 -2.85 -2.05 -5.57
CA ILE A 46 -3.23 -0.92 -4.71
C ILE A 46 -1.99 -0.32 -4.05
N VAL A 47 -1.15 -1.18 -3.45
CA VAL A 47 0.09 -0.74 -2.79
C VAL A 47 1.08 -0.18 -3.81
N SER A 48 1.17 -0.76 -5.00
CA SER A 48 2.00 -0.26 -6.10
C SER A 48 1.58 1.15 -6.52
N LYS A 49 0.28 1.41 -6.66
CA LYS A 49 -0.24 2.75 -6.97
C LYS A 49 0.10 3.75 -5.87
N LEU A 50 -0.03 3.36 -4.59
CA LEU A 50 0.33 4.20 -3.45
C LEU A 50 1.82 4.54 -3.46
N LEU A 51 2.68 3.53 -3.67
CA LEU A 51 4.14 3.72 -3.70
C LEU A 51 4.57 4.64 -4.84
N LYS A 52 3.99 4.47 -6.05
CA LYS A 52 4.23 5.38 -7.18
C LYS A 52 3.83 6.82 -6.86
N SER A 53 2.69 7.02 -6.18
CA SER A 53 2.26 8.35 -5.75
C SER A 53 3.21 8.96 -4.70
N ALA A 54 3.71 8.17 -3.75
CA ALA A 54 4.70 8.62 -2.77
C ALA A 54 5.99 9.12 -3.44
N VAL A 55 6.50 8.34 -4.40
CA VAL A 55 7.70 8.68 -5.19
C VAL A 55 7.47 9.94 -6.00
N ALA A 56 6.33 10.04 -6.70
CA ALA A 56 6.00 11.23 -7.48
C ALA A 56 5.95 12.50 -6.59
N ASN A 57 5.37 12.41 -5.39
CA ASN A 57 5.35 13.52 -4.43
C ASN A 57 6.76 13.89 -3.94
N ALA A 58 7.63 12.89 -3.72
CA ALA A 58 9.00 13.13 -3.28
C ALA A 58 9.85 13.83 -4.35
N VAL A 59 9.71 13.41 -5.61
CA VAL A 59 10.44 14.01 -6.74
C VAL A 59 9.89 15.39 -7.09
N HIS A 60 8.57 15.53 -7.23
CA HIS A 60 7.98 16.77 -7.73
C HIS A 60 7.98 17.90 -6.68
N ASN A 61 7.62 17.61 -5.43
CA ASN A 61 7.43 18.66 -4.43
C ASN A 61 8.70 18.95 -3.62
N PHE A 62 9.64 18.00 -3.56
CA PHE A 62 10.84 18.11 -2.74
C PHE A 62 12.14 17.91 -3.52
N SER A 63 12.06 17.74 -4.85
CA SER A 63 13.21 17.56 -5.75
C SER A 63 14.19 16.48 -5.30
N LEU A 64 13.68 15.44 -4.64
CA LEU A 64 14.48 14.31 -4.17
C LEU A 64 14.79 13.36 -5.33
N LYS A 65 15.97 12.75 -5.30
CA LYS A 65 16.36 11.73 -6.29
C LYS A 65 15.68 10.40 -5.98
N GLU A 66 15.04 9.80 -6.97
CA GLU A 66 14.30 8.54 -6.81
C GLU A 66 15.19 7.38 -6.34
N GLU A 67 16.45 7.34 -6.76
CA GLU A 67 17.39 6.26 -6.45
C GLU A 67 17.76 6.18 -4.96
N GLU A 68 17.71 7.31 -4.26
CA GLU A 68 18.04 7.41 -2.84
C GLU A 68 16.82 7.15 -1.93
N LEU A 69 15.63 6.98 -2.51
CA LEU A 69 14.40 6.77 -1.76
C LEU A 69 14.27 5.32 -1.26
N TYR A 70 13.78 5.20 -0.03
CA TYR A 70 13.45 3.92 0.59
C TYR A 70 12.16 4.03 1.39
N VAL A 71 11.50 2.89 1.61
CA VAL A 71 10.26 2.81 2.39
C VAL A 71 10.62 2.84 3.87
N LYS A 72 10.60 4.04 4.46
CA LYS A 72 10.88 4.21 5.90
C LYS A 72 9.84 3.47 6.76
N GLU A 73 8.58 3.77 6.56
CA GLU A 73 7.46 3.22 7.33
C GLU A 73 6.27 2.94 6.43
N ILE A 74 5.59 1.83 6.69
CA ILE A 74 4.33 1.49 6.04
C ILE A 74 3.44 0.73 7.03
N PHE A 75 2.20 1.21 7.17
CA PHE A 75 1.20 0.65 8.06
C PHE A 75 -0.17 0.64 7.38
N VAL A 76 -1.03 -0.28 7.83
CA VAL A 76 -2.39 -0.44 7.32
C VAL A 76 -3.36 -0.45 8.50
N ASN A 77 -4.18 0.58 8.55
CA ASN A 77 -5.19 0.77 9.58
C ASN A 77 -6.52 0.10 9.20
N GLU A 78 -7.39 -0.06 10.19
CA GLU A 78 -8.76 -0.48 9.94
C GLU A 78 -9.58 0.71 9.43
N GLY A 79 -10.52 0.42 8.53
CA GLY A 79 -11.42 1.41 7.96
C GLY A 79 -12.88 1.00 8.15
N LEU A 80 -13.78 1.73 7.50
CA LEU A 80 -15.21 1.43 7.50
C LEU A 80 -15.46 0.01 6.95
N ARG A 81 -16.20 -0.81 7.71
CA ARG A 81 -16.69 -2.10 7.23
C ARG A 81 -18.12 -1.96 6.76
N LEU A 82 -18.35 -2.37 5.52
CA LEU A 82 -19.69 -2.46 4.96
C LEU A 82 -20.39 -3.69 5.54
N THR A 83 -21.48 -3.47 6.27
CA THR A 83 -22.35 -4.55 6.76
C THR A 83 -23.18 -5.07 5.60
N ARG A 84 -23.37 -6.39 5.56
CA ARG A 84 -24.17 -7.11 4.55
C ARG A 84 -24.99 -8.16 5.27
N LEU A 85 -26.28 -8.25 4.95
CA LEU A 85 -27.13 -9.34 5.41
C LEU A 85 -26.86 -10.59 4.54
N LEU A 86 -26.70 -11.74 5.19
CA LEU A 86 -26.65 -13.03 4.51
C LEU A 86 -27.71 -13.94 5.16
N PRO A 87 -28.84 -14.25 4.48
CA PRO A 87 -29.85 -15.15 5.03
C PRO A 87 -29.25 -16.54 5.28
N ARG A 88 -29.66 -17.20 6.36
CA ARG A 88 -29.19 -18.55 6.75
C ARG A 88 -30.36 -19.53 6.82
N ALA A 89 -30.06 -20.77 7.19
CA ALA A 89 -31.08 -21.82 7.23
C ALA A 89 -32.13 -21.51 8.30
N LYS A 90 -33.41 -21.75 7.96
CA LYS A 90 -34.62 -21.49 8.78
C LYS A 90 -34.97 -20.01 9.01
N GLY A 91 -34.63 -19.12 8.07
CA GLY A 91 -34.90 -17.68 8.19
C GLY A 91 -33.90 -17.00 9.10
#